data_AF-A0A8S3ZI46-F1
#
_entry.id   AF-A0A8S3ZI46-F1
#
_cell.length_a   1.000
_cell.length_b   1.000
_cell.length_c   1.000
_cell.angle_alpha   90.00
_cell.angle_beta   90.00
_cell.angle_gamma   90.00
#
_symmetry.space_group_name_H-M   'P 1'
#
loop_
_entity.id
_entity.type
_entity.pdbx_description
1 polymer ?
#
loop_
_entity_poly.entity_id
_entity_poly.type
_entity_poly.pdbx_seq_one_letter_code
_entity_poly.pdbx_strand_id
1 'polypeptide(L)' 'VDYTNIATTVFTPLEYGCVGYSEEAAIQKFGEDDIEVYHSHFMPLEWTVPHRQKNICYAKVICKLSDN' A
#
# COMPACT_ATOMS: atom_id res chain seq x y z
N VAL A 1 -6.68 16.44 19.27
CA VAL A 1 -6.91 15.78 17.97
C VAL A 1 -5.66 15.00 17.64
N ASP A 2 -5.80 13.74 17.24
CA ASP A 2 -4.67 12.91 16.79
C ASP A 2 -4.46 13.16 15.29
N TYR A 3 -3.22 13.50 14.91
CA TYR A 3 -2.83 13.78 13.52
C TYR A 3 -2.01 12.64 12.90
N THR A 4 -1.83 11.54 13.64
CA THR A 4 -1.15 10.35 13.11
C THR A 4 -2.11 9.56 12.21
N ASN A 5 -1.56 8.95 11.16
CA ASN A 5 -2.28 8.03 10.27
C ASN A 5 -3.54 8.62 9.59
N ILE A 6 -3.48 9.88 9.16
CA ILE A 6 -4.53 10.47 8.31
C ILE A 6 -4.45 9.82 6.92
N ALA A 7 -5.53 9.15 6.51
CA ALA A 7 -5.63 8.54 5.18
C ALA A 7 -5.71 9.60 4.07
N THR A 8 -5.06 9.33 2.94
CA THR A 8 -5.02 10.22 1.77
C THR A 8 -5.29 9.42 0.48
N THR A 9 -5.84 10.08 -0.53
CA THR A 9 -6.04 9.48 -1.86
C THR A 9 -5.74 10.49 -2.96
N VAL A 10 -5.05 10.04 -4.01
CA VAL A 10 -4.81 10.78 -5.24
C VAL A 10 -5.74 10.25 -6.33
N PHE A 11 -6.60 11.11 -6.87
CA PHE A 11 -7.64 10.76 -7.86
C PHE A 11 -7.13 10.81 -9.31
N THR A 12 -6.13 9.99 -9.62
CA THR A 12 -5.65 9.70 -10.99
C THR A 12 -6.59 8.71 -11.71
N PRO A 13 -6.43 8.47 -13.04
CA PRO A 13 -7.27 7.50 -13.76
C PRO A 13 -7.34 6.11 -13.14
N LEU A 14 -6.26 5.68 -12.47
CA LEU A 14 -6.28 4.64 -11.46
C LEU A 14 -5.90 5.29 -10.14
N GLU A 15 -6.80 5.28 -9.17
CA GLU A 15 -6.63 5.98 -7.89
C GLU A 15 -5.53 5.34 -7.04
N TYR A 16 -4.83 6.17 -6.25
CA TYR A 16 -3.81 5.73 -5.29
C TYR A 16 -4.21 6.15 -3.88
N GLY A 17 -4.51 5.17 -3.03
CA GLY A 17 -4.81 5.38 -1.61
C GLY A 17 -3.63 4.96 -0.73
N CYS A 18 -3.35 5.74 0.32
CA CYS A 18 -2.34 5.41 1.32
C CYS A 18 -2.72 5.92 2.72
N VAL A 19 -2.11 5.31 3.74
CA VAL A 19 -2.24 5.70 5.14
C VAL A 19 -0.96 5.30 5.88
N GLY A 20 -0.55 6.12 6.85
CA GLY A 20 0.66 5.87 7.63
C GLY A 20 1.95 6.24 6.89
N TYR A 21 3.02 5.48 7.13
CA TYR A 21 4.33 5.71 6.54
C TYR A 21 4.41 5.14 5.12
N SER A 22 5.18 5.81 4.25
CA SER A 22 5.71 5.14 3.07
C SER A 22 6.77 4.10 3.48
N GLU A 23 7.14 3.23 2.55
CA GLU A 23 8.07 2.14 2.82
C GLU A 23 9.46 2.67 3.17
N GLU A 24 9.96 3.62 2.38
CA GLU A 24 11.22 4.31 2.63
C GLU A 24 11.21 5.10 3.95
N ALA A 25 10.09 5.71 4.32
CA ALA A 25 9.96 6.40 5.60
C ALA A 25 9.90 5.43 6.78
N ALA A 26 9.27 4.26 6.62
CA ALA A 26 9.24 3.22 7.63
C ALA A 26 10.64 2.62 7.84
N ILE A 27 11.36 2.30 6.76
CA ILE A 27 12.75 1.80 6.79
C ILE A 27 13.66 2.83 7.47
N GLN A 28 13.56 4.12 7.09
CA GLN A 28 14.36 5.18 7.69
C GLN A 28 14.10 5.32 9.21
N LYS A 29 12.86 5.07 9.64
CA LYS A 29 12.42 5.29 11.02
C LYS A 29 12.67 4.10 11.94
N PHE A 30 12.43 2.89 11.45
CA PHE A 30 12.43 1.67 12.26
C PHE A 30 13.60 0.73 11.95
N GLY A 31 14.35 1.00 10.87
CA GLY A 31 15.42 0.13 10.38
C GLY A 31 14.91 -0.91 9.40
N GLU A 32 15.71 -1.24 8.39
CA GLU A 32 15.34 -2.20 7.34
C GLU A 32 15.06 -3.60 7.91
N ASP A 33 15.85 -4.02 8.89
CA ASP A 33 15.75 -5.35 9.52
C ASP A 33 14.44 -5.58 10.30
N ASP A 34 13.72 -4.51 10.68
CA ASP A 34 12.47 -4.58 11.46
C ASP A 34 11.22 -4.29 10.60
N ILE A 35 11.38 -4.21 9.27
CA ILE A 35 10.28 -3.94 8.33
C ILE A 35 10.04 -5.15 7.44
N GLU A 36 8.80 -5.63 7.42
CA GLU A 36 8.31 -6.66 6.51
C GLU A 36 7.24 -6.07 5.59
N VAL A 37 7.35 -6.32 4.28
CA VAL A 37 6.45 -5.75 3.27
C VAL A 37 5.65 -6.87 2.61
N TYR A 38 4.37 -6.98 2.97
CA TYR A 38 3.43 -7.86 2.29
C TYR A 38 2.85 -7.15 1.08
N HIS A 39 2.90 -7.78 -0.09
CA HIS A 39 2.42 -7.15 -1.32
C HIS A 39 1.82 -8.12 -2.33
N SER A 40 0.87 -7.64 -3.12
CA SER A 40 0.21 -8.45 -4.13
C SER A 40 -0.34 -7.62 -5.27
N HIS A 41 -0.19 -8.14 -6.49
CA HIS A 41 -0.98 -7.68 -7.63
C HIS A 41 -2.36 -8.32 -7.60
N PHE A 42 -3.38 -7.53 -7.91
CA PHE A 42 -4.74 -8.02 -8.00
C PHE A 42 -5.44 -7.53 -9.26
N MET A 43 -6.57 -8.15 -9.57
CA MET A 43 -7.43 -7.77 -10.68
C MET A 43 -8.85 -7.65 -10.15
N PRO A 44 -9.47 -6.46 -10.21
CA PRO A 44 -10.89 -6.31 -9.88
C PRO A 44 -11.74 -7.27 -10.72
N LEU A 45 -12.75 -7.88 -10.14
CA LEU A 45 -13.58 -8.84 -10.86
C LEU A 45 -14.29 -8.17 -12.06
N GLU A 46 -14.67 -6.90 -11.90
CA GLU A 46 -15.27 -6.05 -12.91
C GLU A 46 -14.37 -5.84 -14.13
N TRP A 47 -13.06 -6.05 -13.99
CA TRP A 47 -12.09 -5.89 -15.07
C TRP A 47 -11.92 -7.16 -15.91
N THR A 48 -12.43 -8.30 -15.44
CA THR A 48 -12.30 -9.59 -16.14
C THR A 48 -13.11 -9.62 -17.43
N VAL A 49 -14.38 -9.21 -17.37
CA VAL A 49 -15.30 -9.15 -18.52
C VAL A 49 -14.82 -8.17 -19.62
N PRO A 50 -14.42 -6.92 -19.32
CA PRO A 50 -13.90 -6.00 -20.34
C PRO A 50 -12.47 -6.33 -20.79
N HIS A 51 -11.87 -7.43 -20.32
CA HIS A 51 -10.50 -7.84 -20.68
C HIS A 51 -9.45 -6.74 -20.42
N ARG A 52 -9.60 -6.01 -19.30
CA ARG A 52 -8.60 -5.03 -18.91
C ARG A 52 -7.28 -5.73 -18.52
N GLN A 53 -6.20 -4.97 -18.60
CA GLN A 53 -4.85 -5.48 -18.33
C GLN A 53 -4.75 -6.06 -16.90
N LYS A 54 -4.10 -7.22 -16.81
CA LYS A 54 -3.78 -7.90 -15.55
C LYS A 54 -2.56 -7.25 -14.90
N ASN A 55 -2.38 -7.47 -13.60
CA ASN A 55 -1.23 -7.03 -12.81
C ASN A 55 -1.00 -5.51 -12.77
N ILE A 56 -2.06 -4.71 -12.96
CA ILE A 56 -1.99 -3.25 -12.79
C ILE A 56 -2.32 -2.84 -11.35
N CYS A 57 -3.43 -3.35 -10.81
CA CYS A 57 -3.81 -3.01 -9.44
C CYS A 57 -2.84 -3.70 -8.47
N TYR A 58 -2.45 -2.96 -7.44
CA TYR A 58 -1.41 -3.38 -6.50
C TYR A 58 -1.80 -2.94 -5.09
N ALA A 59 -1.55 -3.81 -4.13
CA ALA A 59 -1.68 -3.51 -2.71
C ALA A 59 -0.40 -3.90 -2.00
N LYS A 60 0.02 -3.08 -1.03
CA LYS A 60 1.07 -3.42 -0.08
C LYS A 60 0.71 -2.99 1.34
N VAL A 61 1.22 -3.73 2.31
CA VAL A 61 1.10 -3.46 3.75
C VAL A 61 2.50 -3.52 4.34
N ILE A 62 2.88 -2.46 5.03
CA ILE A 62 4.18 -2.33 5.69
C ILE A 62 3.98 -2.65 7.16
N CYS A 63 4.64 -3.69 7.65
CA CYS A 63 4.52 -4.16 9.03
C CYS A 63 5.85 -4.01 9.75
N LYS A 64 5.79 -3.59 11.01
CA LYS A 64 6.93 -3.63 11.92
C LYS A 64 6.98 -5.00 12.58
N LEU A 65 8.08 -5.73 12.43
CA LEU A 65 8.20 -7.11 12.90
C LEU A 65 8.12 -7.21 14.43
N SER A 66 8.76 -6.28 15.13
CA SER A 66 8.79 -6.22 16.58
C SER A 66 7.44 -5.90 17.25
N ASP A 67 6.41 -5.50 16.47
CA ASP A 67 5.07 -5.21 16.97
C ASP A 67 4.09 -6.40 16.81
N ASN A 68 4.57 -7.55 16.31
CA ASN A 68 3.80 -8.81 16.22
C ASN A 68 3.98 -9.71 17.46
#